data_AF-A0A5B7B251-F1
#
_entry.id   AF-A0A5B7B251-F1
#
_cell.length_a   1.000
_cell.length_b   1.000
_cell.length_c   1.000
_cell.angle_alpha   90.00
_cell.angle_beta   90.00
_cell.angle_gamma   90.00
#
_symmetry.space_group_name_H-M   'P 1'
#
loop_
_entity.id
_entity.type
_entity.pdbx_description
1 polymer ?
#
loop_
_entity_poly.entity_id
_entity_poly.type
_entity_poly.pdbx_seq_one_letter_code
_entity_poly.pdbx_strand_id
1 'polypeptide(L)'
;MGRAVLLHLTCVILAFWSVSLVKADDPYKYYTWTVTYGTISPLGVPQQVILINGQFPGPTLDVVTNDNIILNLINKLDQPFLLTWNGIKQRKNSWQDGVLGTNCPIPPNSNFTYKFQPKDQIGSYTYFPSTLMHKAAGGFGGLNVYARPRIPVPYPLPTGYFTLLIGDWYKTSHKALQQSLDSGKTLPFPDAVLINGQAQSSFSGDQGKTYMFRISNVGLSTSLNFRIQGHTMKLVEVEGSHTIQNVYDSLDVHVGQSVSLLVTLDQPPKDYYIVASTRFTKSVLTATAVLHYTNSQTPVSGPVPAGPIDQIDWSMKQARTYRWNLTANAARPNPQGSFHYGKITPTRTIVLANSAPLINGKQRYAVNKVSYINADTPLKLADYFNIPGVFSMNSIQGIPSDGPAFLATSVMPASLHDFIEVVFQNNENTMQSWHLDGYDFWVVGYGSGQWTQASRESYNLDDTLTRHTAQVYPNSWTALLVSLDNQGMWNMRSAIWERQYLGQQFYLRVYNPIRSLANEYDIPANVLLCGKAVGRHP
;
A
#
# COMPACT_ATOMS: atom_id res chain seq x y z
N MET A 1 47.68 20.67 45.18
CA MET A 1 46.32 20.10 45.12
C MET A 1 45.32 20.91 44.29
N GLY A 2 45.34 22.25 44.27
CA GLY A 2 44.29 23.05 43.62
C GLY A 2 44.13 22.94 42.09
N ARG A 3 45.22 22.78 41.31
CA ARG A 3 45.14 22.72 39.82
C ARG A 3 44.52 21.42 39.28
N ALA A 4 44.79 20.28 39.92
CA ALA A 4 44.22 19.00 39.51
C ALA A 4 42.71 18.94 39.79
N VAL A 5 42.27 19.48 40.93
CA VAL A 5 40.85 19.56 41.30
C VAL A 5 40.07 20.46 40.34
N LEU A 6 40.64 21.59 39.91
CA LEU A 6 40.01 22.48 38.94
C LEU A 6 39.87 21.82 37.56
N LEU A 7 40.88 21.05 37.12
CA LEU A 7 40.85 20.31 35.86
C LEU A 7 39.78 19.20 35.88
N HIS A 8 39.70 18.45 36.98
CA HIS A 8 38.65 17.44 37.15
C HIS A 8 37.26 18.07 37.20
N LEU A 9 37.09 19.21 37.88
CA LEU A 9 35.81 19.92 37.92
C LEU A 9 35.40 20.45 36.55
N THR A 10 36.34 21.00 35.78
CA THR A 10 36.06 21.45 34.40
C THR A 10 35.76 20.30 33.46
N CYS A 11 36.46 19.17 33.56
CA CYS A 11 36.14 17.97 32.80
C CYS A 11 34.75 17.41 33.16
N VAL A 12 34.37 17.40 34.44
CA VAL A 12 33.04 16.96 34.89
C VAL A 12 31.95 17.90 34.39
N ILE A 13 32.17 19.22 34.44
CA ILE A 13 31.23 20.21 33.89
C ILE A 13 31.09 20.05 32.38
N LEU A 14 32.20 19.87 31.65
CA LEU A 14 32.19 19.63 30.21
C LEU A 14 31.50 18.31 29.84
N ALA A 15 31.67 17.26 30.66
CA ALA A 15 30.96 15.99 30.50
C ALA A 15 29.46 16.13 30.79
N PHE A 16 29.06 16.88 31.82
CA PHE A 16 27.65 17.17 32.10
C PHE A 16 27.00 18.02 30.99
N TRP A 17 27.74 19.01 30.46
CA TRP A 17 27.30 19.82 29.33
C TRP A 17 27.22 19.01 28.03
N SER A 18 28.15 18.09 27.78
CA SER A 18 28.12 17.25 26.58
C SER A 18 26.96 16.25 26.61
N VAL A 19 26.65 15.66 27.77
CA VAL A 19 25.48 14.76 27.95
C VAL A 19 24.16 15.53 27.77
N SER A 20 24.11 16.81 28.13
CA SER A 20 22.91 17.66 27.99
C SER A 20 22.62 18.10 26.54
N LEU A 21 23.58 17.94 25.63
CA LEU A 21 23.47 18.34 24.22
C LEU A 21 23.17 17.17 23.26
N VAL A 22 23.24 15.92 23.74
CA VAL A 22 22.93 14.75 22.90
C VAL A 22 21.41 14.56 22.84
N LYS A 23 20.80 15.03 21.74
CA LYS A 23 19.45 14.59 21.35
C LYS A 23 19.54 13.18 20.77
N ALA A 24 19.25 12.17 21.58
CA ALA A 24 19.32 10.77 21.21
C ALA A 24 18.07 10.24 20.46
N ASP A 25 17.03 11.06 20.32
CA ASP A 25 15.77 10.66 19.67
C ASP A 25 15.77 11.02 18.17
N ASP A 26 14.98 10.28 17.40
CA ASP A 26 14.78 10.52 15.98
C ASP A 26 13.94 11.78 15.71
N PRO A 27 14.10 12.46 14.56
CA PRO A 27 13.39 13.71 14.28
C PRO A 27 11.87 13.56 14.28
N TYR A 28 11.15 14.53 14.85
CA TYR A 28 9.69 14.62 14.78
C TYR A 28 9.26 15.50 13.61
N LYS A 29 8.28 15.02 12.84
CA LYS A 29 7.65 15.72 11.73
C LYS A 29 6.18 15.94 12.04
N TYR A 30 5.77 17.19 12.05
CA TYR A 30 4.41 17.60 12.40
C TYR A 30 3.67 18.04 11.14
N TYR A 31 2.48 17.48 10.95
CA TYR A 31 1.60 17.80 9.84
C TYR A 31 0.21 18.11 10.36
N THR A 32 -0.46 19.07 9.75
CA THR A 32 -1.90 19.30 9.94
C THR A 32 -2.56 19.23 8.58
N TRP A 33 -3.46 18.27 8.42
CA TRP A 33 -4.20 18.01 7.20
C TRP A 33 -5.68 18.25 7.45
N THR A 34 -6.30 19.07 6.60
CA THR A 34 -7.74 19.32 6.62
C THR A 34 -8.38 18.67 5.40
N VAL A 35 -9.29 17.73 5.67
CA VAL A 35 -10.03 16.99 4.64
C VAL A 35 -11.32 17.72 4.35
N THR A 36 -11.54 18.11 3.10
CA THR A 36 -12.73 18.87 2.66
C THR A 36 -13.28 18.30 1.37
N TYR A 37 -14.55 18.57 1.09
CA TYR A 37 -15.05 18.44 -0.28
C TYR A 37 -14.62 19.65 -1.11
N GLY A 38 -14.26 19.40 -2.36
CA GLY A 38 -14.04 20.42 -3.38
C GLY A 38 -14.61 19.99 -4.72
N THR A 39 -14.40 20.79 -5.75
CA THR A 39 -14.85 20.48 -7.11
C THR A 39 -13.70 20.56 -8.08
N ILE A 40 -13.53 19.53 -8.90
CA ILE A 40 -12.55 19.47 -9.99
C ILE A 40 -13.24 18.96 -11.26
N SER A 41 -12.58 19.11 -12.41
CA SER A 41 -13.11 18.60 -13.69
C SER A 41 -12.07 17.81 -14.50
N PRO A 42 -11.57 16.65 -14.02
CA PRO A 42 -10.49 15.90 -14.68
C PRO A 42 -10.88 15.41 -16.07
N LEU A 43 -12.18 15.21 -16.32
CA LEU A 43 -12.72 14.78 -17.61
C LEU A 43 -13.67 15.83 -18.23
N GLY A 44 -13.45 17.11 -17.91
CA GLY A 44 -14.26 18.23 -18.41
C GLY A 44 -15.64 18.39 -17.76
N VAL A 45 -16.01 17.50 -16.84
CA VAL A 45 -17.26 17.58 -16.07
C VAL A 45 -16.95 17.88 -14.60
N PRO A 46 -17.57 18.91 -13.99
CA PRO A 46 -17.41 19.19 -12.56
C PRO A 46 -17.88 18.01 -11.71
N GLN A 47 -17.01 17.56 -10.80
CA GLN A 47 -17.29 16.49 -9.86
C GLN A 47 -16.83 16.88 -8.46
N GLN A 48 -17.62 16.50 -7.46
CA GLN A 48 -17.21 16.63 -6.06
C GLN A 48 -16.12 15.60 -5.74
N VAL A 49 -15.00 16.07 -5.21
CA VAL A 49 -13.84 15.28 -4.78
C VAL A 49 -13.45 15.58 -3.36
N ILE A 50 -12.63 14.71 -2.77
CA ILE A 50 -12.02 14.93 -1.47
C ILE A 50 -10.64 15.57 -1.68
N LEU A 51 -10.49 16.75 -1.10
CA LEU A 51 -9.24 17.52 -1.06
C LEU A 51 -8.58 17.36 0.31
N ILE A 52 -7.26 17.33 0.33
CA ILE A 52 -6.47 17.44 1.56
C ILE A 52 -5.66 18.74 1.48
N ASN A 53 -5.89 19.65 2.42
CA ASN A 53 -5.32 21.00 2.40
C ASN A 53 -5.58 21.74 1.07
N GLY A 54 -6.77 21.54 0.49
CA GLY A 54 -7.16 22.16 -0.78
C GLY A 54 -6.52 21.53 -2.02
N GLN A 55 -5.76 20.43 -1.89
CA GLN A 55 -5.05 19.80 -3.00
C GLN A 55 -5.74 18.51 -3.46
N PHE A 56 -5.70 18.28 -4.79
CA PHE A 56 -6.02 17.01 -5.43
C PHE A 56 -5.00 16.72 -6.55
N PRO A 57 -4.34 15.54 -6.55
CA PRO A 57 -4.28 14.58 -5.45
C PRO A 57 -3.80 15.23 -4.13
N GLY A 58 -3.95 14.51 -3.02
CA GLY A 58 -3.50 15.00 -1.72
C GLY A 58 -1.98 15.27 -1.70
N PRO A 59 -1.49 16.09 -0.75
CA PRO A 59 -0.09 16.47 -0.66
C PRO A 59 0.79 15.22 -0.50
N THR A 60 1.94 15.18 -1.17
CA THR A 60 2.91 14.11 -0.96
C THR A 60 3.47 14.18 0.46
N LEU A 61 3.48 13.05 1.16
CA LEU A 61 4.12 12.91 2.46
C LEU A 61 5.56 12.41 2.26
N ASP A 62 6.49 13.35 2.16
CA ASP A 62 7.92 13.08 2.05
C ASP A 62 8.56 13.05 3.45
N VAL A 63 9.08 11.89 3.83
CA VAL A 63 9.69 11.64 5.15
C VAL A 63 11.00 10.89 5.02
N VAL A 64 11.87 10.98 6.02
CA VAL A 64 13.10 10.18 6.07
C VAL A 64 12.85 8.93 6.93
N THR A 65 13.50 7.82 6.59
CA THR A 65 13.52 6.59 7.40
C THR A 65 13.76 6.92 8.89
N ASN A 66 13.01 6.27 9.77
CA ASN A 66 12.92 6.55 11.21
C ASN A 66 12.43 7.97 11.60
N ASP A 67 11.86 8.82 10.74
CA ASP A 67 11.19 10.05 11.23
C ASP A 67 9.92 9.71 12.05
N ASN A 68 9.76 10.34 13.21
CA ASN A 68 8.53 10.27 14.03
C ASN A 68 7.46 11.17 13.43
N ILE A 69 6.40 10.60 12.84
CA ILE A 69 5.34 11.33 12.15
C ILE A 69 4.19 11.59 13.12
N ILE A 70 3.85 12.86 13.30
CA ILE A 70 2.71 13.33 14.09
C ILE A 70 1.77 14.09 13.14
N LEU A 71 0.72 13.43 12.69
CA LEU A 71 -0.20 13.98 11.67
C LEU A 71 -1.60 14.17 12.26
N ASN A 72 -1.96 15.43 12.49
CA ASN A 72 -3.30 15.82 12.92
C ASN A 72 -4.22 15.93 11.69
N LEU A 73 -5.19 15.03 11.59
CA LEU A 73 -6.16 14.97 10.51
C LEU A 73 -7.50 15.55 10.96
N ILE A 74 -7.91 16.67 10.37
CA ILE A 74 -9.16 17.37 10.65
C ILE A 74 -10.19 16.97 9.58
N ASN A 75 -11.28 16.33 10.00
CA ASN A 75 -12.35 15.95 9.11
C ASN A 75 -13.39 17.09 8.99
N LYS A 76 -13.48 17.71 7.80
CA LYS A 76 -14.53 18.70 7.46
C LYS A 76 -15.53 18.17 6.43
N LEU A 77 -15.56 16.86 6.20
CA LEU A 77 -16.61 16.21 5.42
C LEU A 77 -17.90 16.11 6.24
N ASP A 78 -19.01 15.81 5.56
CA ASP A 78 -20.30 15.47 6.17
C ASP A 78 -20.39 13.98 6.57
N GLN A 79 -19.32 13.21 6.34
CA GLN A 79 -19.24 11.77 6.61
C GLN A 79 -18.03 11.42 7.50
N PRO A 80 -18.08 10.34 8.29
CA PRO A 80 -16.92 9.84 9.02
C PRO A 80 -15.78 9.43 8.08
N PHE A 81 -14.54 9.68 8.48
CA PHE A 81 -13.37 9.54 7.59
C PHE A 81 -12.19 8.85 8.28
N LEU A 82 -11.43 8.04 7.53
CA LEU A 82 -10.14 7.49 7.93
C LEU A 82 -9.15 7.54 6.76
N LEU A 83 -7.87 7.69 7.07
CA LEU A 83 -6.78 7.40 6.14
C LEU A 83 -6.06 6.13 6.58
N THR A 84 -5.65 5.32 5.61
CA THR A 84 -4.67 4.24 5.80
C THR A 84 -3.38 4.54 5.06
N TRP A 85 -2.28 3.93 5.51
CA TRP A 85 -0.91 4.18 5.08
C TRP A 85 -0.40 2.96 4.32
N ASN A 86 -0.85 2.80 3.08
CA ASN A 86 -0.67 1.57 2.29
C ASN A 86 0.81 1.17 2.18
N GLY A 87 1.16 0.06 2.85
CA GLY A 87 2.50 -0.51 2.89
C GLY A 87 3.40 0.00 4.02
N ILE A 88 2.97 0.96 4.84
CA ILE A 88 3.66 1.30 6.09
C ILE A 88 3.37 0.20 7.11
N LYS A 89 4.42 -0.42 7.63
CA LYS A 89 4.31 -1.61 8.48
C LYS A 89 3.66 -1.33 9.83
N GLN A 90 3.56 -0.08 10.24
CA GLN A 90 3.02 0.29 11.55
C GLN A 90 3.58 -0.59 12.67
N ARG A 91 4.91 -0.81 12.67
CA ARG A 91 5.55 -1.80 13.55
C ARG A 91 5.11 -1.57 15.00
N LYS A 92 4.52 -2.59 15.62
CA LYS A 92 3.97 -2.60 16.99
C LYS A 92 2.77 -1.68 17.21
N ASN A 93 2.13 -1.18 16.16
CA ASN A 93 1.21 -0.05 16.26
C ASN A 93 -0.01 -0.16 15.34
N SER A 94 -0.72 -1.29 15.41
CA SER A 94 -1.97 -1.50 14.66
C SER A 94 -3.04 -0.43 14.94
N TRP A 95 -2.91 0.32 16.05
CA TRP A 95 -3.75 1.48 16.40
C TRP A 95 -3.67 2.66 15.43
N GLN A 96 -2.68 2.69 14.54
CA GLN A 96 -2.43 3.80 13.60
C GLN A 96 -2.65 3.40 12.16
N ASP A 97 -3.08 2.17 11.93
CA ASP A 97 -3.29 1.58 10.62
C ASP A 97 -4.42 2.27 9.83
N GLY A 98 -5.44 2.74 10.55
CA GLY A 98 -6.44 3.63 10.00
C GLY A 98 -7.44 2.94 9.09
N VAL A 99 -7.88 1.73 9.45
CA VAL A 99 -8.95 0.98 8.78
C VAL A 99 -10.07 0.68 9.78
N LEU A 100 -11.26 0.33 9.27
CA LEU A 100 -12.46 0.15 10.11
C LEU A 100 -12.32 -0.94 11.19
N GLY A 101 -11.46 -1.94 10.99
CA GLY A 101 -11.22 -2.97 12.00
C GLY A 101 -10.26 -2.55 13.12
N THR A 102 -9.47 -1.49 12.92
CA THR A 102 -8.48 -1.02 13.90
C THR A 102 -8.87 0.32 14.54
N ASN A 103 -9.56 1.19 13.81
CA ASN A 103 -9.85 2.55 14.21
C ASN A 103 -11.34 2.89 14.10
N CYS A 104 -11.85 3.64 15.07
CA CYS A 104 -13.12 4.34 14.91
C CYS A 104 -12.94 5.48 13.89
N PRO A 105 -13.83 5.62 12.89
CA PRO A 105 -13.78 6.74 11.96
C PRO A 105 -13.86 8.09 12.64
N ILE A 106 -13.10 9.06 12.13
CA ILE A 106 -13.07 10.43 12.65
C ILE A 106 -14.42 11.09 12.32
N PRO A 107 -15.24 11.46 13.32
CA PRO A 107 -16.53 12.10 13.06
C PRO A 107 -16.42 13.43 12.29
N PRO A 108 -17.48 13.85 11.57
CA PRO A 108 -17.57 15.19 10.99
C PRO A 108 -17.20 16.28 11.99
N ASN A 109 -16.46 17.28 11.52
CA ASN A 109 -16.01 18.44 12.30
C ASN A 109 -15.10 18.14 13.51
N SER A 110 -14.55 16.94 13.58
CA SER A 110 -13.57 16.56 14.61
C SER A 110 -12.19 16.27 14.01
N ASN A 111 -11.25 15.82 14.83
CA ASN A 111 -9.90 15.47 14.39
C ASN A 111 -9.38 14.22 15.11
N PHE A 112 -8.35 13.62 14.52
CA PHE A 112 -7.55 12.59 15.15
C PHE A 112 -6.09 12.77 14.74
N THR A 113 -5.18 12.57 15.69
CA THR A 113 -3.74 12.62 15.41
C THR A 113 -3.18 11.22 15.27
N TYR A 114 -2.72 10.90 14.07
CA TYR A 114 -1.94 9.70 13.79
C TYR A 114 -0.50 9.89 14.27
N LYS A 115 0.08 8.86 14.90
CA LYS A 115 1.44 8.86 15.42
C LYS A 115 2.17 7.59 15.04
N PHE A 116 3.03 7.64 14.04
CA PHE A 116 3.72 6.46 13.53
C PHE A 116 5.14 6.77 13.04
N GLN A 117 5.90 5.72 12.78
CA GLN A 117 7.27 5.81 12.31
C GLN A 117 7.48 4.73 11.23
N PRO A 118 8.02 5.08 10.04
CA PRO A 118 8.29 4.10 8.98
C PRO A 118 9.46 3.16 9.33
N LYS A 119 10.16 3.42 10.43
CA LYS A 119 11.31 2.65 10.90
C LYS A 119 12.34 2.45 9.79
N ASP A 120 12.68 1.20 9.47
CA ASP A 120 13.69 0.79 8.49
C ASP A 120 13.19 0.83 7.03
N GLN A 121 11.97 1.29 6.77
CA GLN A 121 11.44 1.37 5.41
C GLN A 121 12.11 2.51 4.63
N ILE A 122 12.41 2.25 3.36
CA ILE A 122 12.78 3.22 2.32
C ILE A 122 12.03 2.79 1.06
N GLY A 123 11.44 3.72 0.33
CA GLY A 123 10.72 3.39 -0.90
C GLY A 123 9.54 4.29 -1.18
N SER A 124 8.66 3.81 -2.04
CA SER A 124 7.49 4.54 -2.52
C SER A 124 6.22 3.85 -2.06
N TYR A 125 5.37 4.59 -1.37
CA TYR A 125 4.11 4.14 -0.77
C TYR A 125 3.00 5.13 -1.11
N THR A 126 1.79 4.85 -0.64
CA THR A 126 0.66 5.77 -0.78
C THR A 126 -0.14 5.84 0.50
N TYR A 127 -0.98 6.86 0.62
CA TYR A 127 -2.07 6.88 1.58
C TYR A 127 -3.38 7.12 0.83
N PHE A 128 -4.49 6.62 1.37
CA PHE A 128 -5.81 6.83 0.78
C PHE A 128 -6.92 6.69 1.82
N PRO A 129 -8.14 7.19 1.53
CA PRO A 129 -9.29 7.03 2.41
C PRO A 129 -9.70 5.56 2.52
N SER A 130 -9.77 5.02 3.73
CA SER A 130 -10.07 3.60 3.97
C SER A 130 -11.57 3.32 4.19
N THR A 131 -12.42 4.35 4.12
CA THR A 131 -13.85 4.30 4.45
C THR A 131 -14.76 4.56 3.25
N LEU A 132 -15.93 3.91 3.25
CA LEU A 132 -16.99 4.12 2.25
C LEU A 132 -16.46 3.99 0.80
N MET A 133 -16.96 4.81 -0.11
CA MET A 133 -16.39 4.99 -1.45
C MET A 133 -15.49 6.24 -1.54
N HIS A 134 -14.94 6.72 -0.42
CA HIS A 134 -14.15 7.96 -0.41
C HIS A 134 -12.92 7.91 -1.32
N LYS A 135 -12.26 6.75 -1.45
CA LYS A 135 -11.14 6.55 -2.39
C LYS A 135 -11.52 6.90 -3.83
N ALA A 136 -12.76 6.64 -4.24
CA ALA A 136 -13.27 6.98 -5.58
C ALA A 136 -13.37 8.49 -5.82
N ALA A 137 -13.43 9.28 -4.76
CA ALA A 137 -13.47 10.74 -4.80
C ALA A 137 -12.08 11.38 -4.65
N GLY A 138 -10.99 10.60 -4.59
CA GLY A 138 -9.67 11.14 -4.27
C GLY A 138 -9.28 10.92 -2.81
N GLY A 139 -8.77 11.99 -2.19
CA GLY A 139 -8.21 11.94 -0.84
C GLY A 139 -6.97 11.05 -0.70
N PHE A 140 -6.40 10.59 -1.81
CA PHE A 140 -5.17 9.80 -1.88
C PHE A 140 -3.97 10.67 -2.23
N GLY A 141 -2.78 10.23 -1.85
CA GLY A 141 -1.52 10.91 -2.18
C GLY A 141 -0.32 9.97 -2.07
N GLY A 142 0.83 10.46 -2.55
CA GLY A 142 2.10 9.75 -2.42
C GLY A 142 2.65 9.81 -1.00
N LEU A 143 3.33 8.75 -0.57
CA LEU A 143 4.10 8.70 0.67
C LEU A 143 5.49 8.16 0.33
N ASN A 144 6.50 9.02 0.36
CA ASN A 144 7.86 8.65 0.02
C ASN A 144 8.71 8.61 1.27
N VAL A 145 9.36 7.47 1.51
CA VAL A 145 10.33 7.32 2.60
C VAL A 145 11.73 7.33 2.00
N TYR A 146 12.52 8.35 2.35
CA TYR A 146 13.88 8.55 1.88
C TYR A 146 14.91 7.95 2.83
N ALA A 147 16.08 7.58 2.29
CA ALA A 147 17.22 7.19 3.10
C ALA A 147 17.74 8.36 3.95
N ARG A 148 18.26 8.06 5.14
CA ARG A 148 19.01 9.06 5.93
C ARG A 148 20.29 9.46 5.19
N PRO A 149 20.81 10.67 5.43
CA PRO A 149 22.15 11.02 4.98
C PRO A 149 23.15 9.93 5.37
N ARG A 150 24.04 9.56 4.44
CA ARG A 150 25.08 8.51 4.58
C ARG A 150 24.58 7.06 4.57
N ILE A 151 23.28 6.80 4.47
CA ILE A 151 22.79 5.46 4.16
C ILE A 151 22.81 5.29 2.64
N PRO A 152 23.68 4.44 2.08
CA PRO A 152 23.74 4.24 0.64
C PRO A 152 22.50 3.51 0.14
N VAL A 153 21.98 3.96 -1.00
CA VAL A 153 20.99 3.23 -1.80
C VAL A 153 21.72 2.45 -2.89
N PRO A 154 21.22 1.28 -3.31
CA PRO A 154 21.96 0.40 -4.22
C PRO A 154 21.90 0.83 -5.69
N TYR A 155 21.70 2.12 -5.97
CA TYR A 155 21.62 2.71 -7.31
C TYR A 155 22.22 4.12 -7.32
N PRO A 156 22.64 4.64 -8.50
CA PRO A 156 23.10 6.02 -8.61
C PRO A 156 22.01 7.02 -8.19
N LEU A 157 22.41 8.07 -7.47
CA LEU A 157 21.48 9.12 -7.06
C LEU A 157 20.93 9.85 -8.29
N PRO A 158 19.59 9.93 -8.45
CA PRO A 158 18.98 10.65 -9.56
C PRO A 158 19.13 12.17 -9.37
N THR A 159 18.98 12.91 -10.47
CA THR A 159 18.96 14.38 -10.49
C THR A 159 17.70 14.93 -9.83
N GLY A 160 16.57 14.22 -9.96
CA GLY A 160 15.30 14.61 -9.36
C GLY A 160 14.32 13.44 -9.26
N TYR A 161 13.18 13.71 -8.64
CA TYR A 161 12.14 12.72 -8.37
C TYR A 161 10.80 13.23 -8.90
N PHE A 162 10.03 12.32 -9.51
CA PHE A 162 8.64 12.54 -9.88
C PHE A 162 7.77 11.53 -9.16
N THR A 163 6.70 12.00 -8.53
CA THR A 163 5.64 11.13 -7.97
C THR A 163 4.48 11.07 -8.95
N LEU A 164 4.13 9.86 -9.38
CA LEU A 164 3.09 9.58 -10.37
C LEU A 164 2.05 8.65 -9.75
N LEU A 165 0.88 9.19 -9.47
CA LEU A 165 -0.30 8.44 -9.04
C LEU A 165 -1.12 8.12 -10.28
N ILE A 166 -1.14 6.85 -10.67
CA ILE A 166 -1.91 6.37 -11.81
C ILE A 166 -3.14 5.61 -11.32
N GLY A 167 -4.27 5.71 -12.02
CA GLY A 167 -5.47 5.02 -11.59
C GLY A 167 -6.64 5.20 -12.53
N ASP A 168 -7.60 4.29 -12.46
CA ASP A 168 -8.90 4.48 -13.08
C ASP A 168 -9.71 5.60 -12.42
N TRP A 169 -10.65 6.16 -13.19
CA TRP A 169 -11.53 7.24 -12.75
C TRP A 169 -12.96 7.03 -13.24
N TYR A 170 -13.91 7.45 -12.42
CA TYR A 170 -15.34 7.35 -12.67
C TYR A 170 -15.96 8.75 -12.74
N LYS A 171 -16.78 9.00 -13.76
CA LYS A 171 -17.64 10.19 -13.86
C LYS A 171 -18.79 10.15 -12.85
N THR A 172 -19.21 8.95 -12.47
CA THR A 172 -20.24 8.76 -11.44
C THR A 172 -19.70 9.14 -10.08
N SER A 173 -20.47 9.91 -9.30
CA SER A 173 -20.04 10.35 -7.96
C SER A 173 -19.82 9.18 -7.01
N HIS A 174 -18.88 9.32 -6.08
CA HIS A 174 -18.61 8.29 -5.07
C HIS A 174 -19.86 7.87 -4.27
N LYS A 175 -20.77 8.80 -3.96
CA LYS A 175 -22.04 8.51 -3.27
C LYS A 175 -22.96 7.65 -4.13
N ALA A 176 -23.06 7.90 -5.44
CA ALA A 176 -23.86 7.09 -6.36
C ALA A 176 -23.23 5.72 -6.63
N LEU A 177 -21.90 5.64 -6.75
CA LEU A 177 -21.18 4.36 -6.81
C LEU A 177 -21.45 3.53 -5.56
N GLN A 178 -21.41 4.15 -4.37
CA GLN A 178 -21.73 3.49 -3.11
C GLN A 178 -23.16 2.95 -3.10
N GLN A 179 -24.15 3.75 -3.50
CA GLN A 179 -25.54 3.32 -3.61
C GLN A 179 -25.71 2.13 -4.56
N SER A 180 -24.97 2.10 -5.67
CA SER A 180 -24.96 0.96 -6.60
C SER A 180 -24.50 -0.33 -5.89
N LEU A 181 -23.35 -0.27 -5.19
CA LEU A 181 -22.83 -1.40 -4.43
C LEU A 181 -23.78 -1.84 -3.31
N ASP A 182 -24.34 -0.89 -2.55
CA ASP A 182 -25.28 -1.15 -1.46
C ASP A 182 -26.58 -1.83 -1.96
N SER A 183 -26.97 -1.54 -3.21
CA SER A 183 -28.09 -2.20 -3.90
C SER A 183 -27.78 -3.62 -4.39
N GLY A 184 -26.52 -4.06 -4.28
CA GLY A 184 -26.06 -5.37 -4.73
C GLY A 184 -25.67 -5.45 -6.20
N LYS A 185 -25.42 -4.29 -6.85
CA LYS A 185 -24.89 -4.20 -8.21
C LYS A 185 -23.37 -4.10 -8.18
N THR A 186 -22.72 -4.42 -9.30
CA THR A 186 -21.28 -4.19 -9.46
C THR A 186 -20.98 -2.76 -9.89
N LEU A 187 -19.71 -2.34 -9.78
CA LEU A 187 -19.26 -1.11 -10.43
C LEU A 187 -19.30 -1.25 -11.96
N PRO A 188 -19.58 -0.15 -12.69
CA PRO A 188 -19.39 -0.13 -14.13
C PRO A 188 -17.90 -0.22 -14.48
N PHE A 189 -17.59 -0.41 -15.77
CA PHE A 189 -16.23 -0.17 -16.24
C PHE A 189 -15.88 1.32 -16.05
N PRO A 190 -14.65 1.68 -15.62
CA PRO A 190 -14.27 3.08 -15.44
C PRO A 190 -14.37 3.89 -16.73
N ASP A 191 -14.49 5.21 -16.58
CA ASP A 191 -14.63 6.15 -17.70
C ASP A 191 -13.29 6.57 -18.29
N ALA A 192 -12.23 6.58 -17.48
CA ALA A 192 -10.89 6.97 -17.90
C ALA A 192 -9.79 6.35 -17.00
N VAL A 193 -8.55 6.52 -17.44
CA VAL A 193 -7.36 6.45 -16.57
C VAL A 193 -6.83 7.87 -16.43
N LEU A 194 -6.29 8.21 -15.27
CA LEU A 194 -5.65 9.49 -14.99
C LEU A 194 -4.21 9.29 -14.52
N ILE A 195 -3.36 10.27 -14.80
CA ILE A 195 -2.02 10.42 -14.21
C ILE A 195 -2.09 11.67 -13.34
N ASN A 196 -1.74 11.55 -12.05
CA ASN A 196 -1.82 12.62 -11.06
C ASN A 196 -3.19 13.33 -11.02
N GLY A 197 -4.27 12.59 -11.26
CA GLY A 197 -5.64 13.15 -11.19
C GLY A 197 -5.97 14.20 -12.26
N GLN A 198 -5.15 14.34 -13.30
CA GLN A 198 -5.28 15.38 -14.32
C GLN A 198 -5.52 14.77 -15.71
N ALA A 199 -6.21 15.53 -16.57
CA ALA A 199 -6.32 15.21 -18.00
C ALA A 199 -4.99 15.33 -18.73
N GLN A 200 -4.16 16.30 -18.31
CA GLN A 200 -2.87 16.62 -18.89
C GLN A 200 -1.91 16.94 -17.75
N SER A 201 -0.81 16.19 -17.68
CA SER A 201 0.31 16.47 -16.77
C SER A 201 1.59 16.60 -17.58
N SER A 202 2.54 17.39 -17.07
CA SER A 202 3.87 17.53 -17.64
C SER A 202 4.93 17.35 -16.56
N PHE A 203 6.01 16.65 -16.90
CA PHE A 203 7.17 16.40 -16.05
C PHE A 203 8.40 16.90 -16.80
N SER A 204 9.10 17.87 -16.23
CA SER A 204 10.21 18.55 -16.91
C SER A 204 11.57 18.10 -16.39
N GLY A 205 12.49 17.79 -17.30
CA GLY A 205 13.85 17.39 -16.94
C GLY A 205 14.88 17.78 -18.00
N ASP A 206 16.15 17.79 -17.58
CA ASP A 206 17.27 18.16 -18.42
C ASP A 206 17.77 16.97 -19.23
N GLN A 207 18.07 17.21 -20.50
CA GLN A 207 18.65 16.22 -21.40
C GLN A 207 19.95 15.63 -20.82
N GLY A 208 20.11 14.31 -20.94
CA GLY A 208 21.25 13.56 -20.44
C GLY A 208 21.26 13.31 -18.92
N LYS A 209 20.27 13.82 -18.17
CA LYS A 209 20.12 13.55 -16.73
C LYS A 209 19.19 12.36 -16.47
N THR A 210 19.37 11.75 -15.31
CA THR A 210 18.55 10.61 -14.86
C THR A 210 17.61 11.06 -13.75
N TYR A 211 16.32 10.73 -13.88
CA TYR A 211 15.29 11.04 -12.89
C TYR A 211 14.67 9.76 -12.35
N MET A 212 14.17 9.80 -11.11
CA MET A 212 13.42 8.71 -10.52
C MET A 212 11.91 8.96 -10.65
N PHE A 213 11.22 8.06 -11.33
CA PHE A 213 9.77 8.02 -11.42
C PHE A 213 9.24 7.05 -10.37
N ARG A 214 8.56 7.57 -9.35
CA ARG A 214 7.88 6.81 -8.30
C ARG A 214 6.42 6.67 -8.68
N ILE A 215 6.02 5.48 -9.11
CA ILE A 215 4.73 5.22 -9.73
C ILE A 215 3.91 4.34 -8.80
N SER A 216 2.69 4.77 -8.49
CA SER A 216 1.77 4.03 -7.63
C SER A 216 0.40 3.93 -8.27
N ASN A 217 -0.17 2.71 -8.30
CA ASN A 217 -1.53 2.50 -8.77
C ASN A 217 -2.54 2.72 -7.64
N VAL A 218 -3.18 3.88 -7.65
CA VAL A 218 -4.19 4.32 -6.68
C VAL A 218 -5.63 4.09 -7.14
N GLY A 219 -5.82 3.39 -8.27
CA GLY A 219 -7.13 3.09 -8.83
C GLY A 219 -8.01 2.21 -7.93
N LEU A 220 -9.25 2.00 -8.36
CA LEU A 220 -10.22 1.15 -7.69
C LEU A 220 -10.19 -0.30 -8.19
N SER A 221 -9.89 -0.56 -9.47
CA SER A 221 -10.06 -1.92 -10.01
C SER A 221 -9.08 -2.34 -11.11
N THR A 222 -8.46 -1.41 -11.83
CA THR A 222 -7.70 -1.74 -13.04
C THR A 222 -6.20 -1.90 -12.81
N SER A 223 -5.64 -2.97 -13.37
CA SER A 223 -4.18 -3.08 -13.57
C SER A 223 -3.78 -2.17 -14.73
N LEU A 224 -2.63 -1.51 -14.61
CA LEU A 224 -2.16 -0.53 -15.61
C LEU A 224 -0.78 -0.91 -16.11
N ASN A 225 -0.52 -0.72 -17.41
CA ASN A 225 0.81 -0.79 -17.99
C ASN A 225 1.38 0.62 -18.14
N PHE A 226 2.60 0.82 -17.64
CA PHE A 226 3.33 2.09 -17.71
C PHE A 226 4.49 1.99 -18.70
N ARG A 227 4.71 3.06 -19.48
CA ARG A 227 5.81 3.21 -20.44
C ARG A 227 6.06 4.67 -20.81
N ILE A 228 7.24 4.96 -21.34
CA ILE A 228 7.63 6.28 -21.82
C ILE A 228 8.13 6.15 -23.27
N GLN A 229 7.61 6.97 -24.17
CA GLN A 229 7.94 6.94 -25.59
C GLN A 229 9.45 7.10 -25.79
N GLY A 230 10.08 6.13 -26.45
CA GLY A 230 11.50 6.18 -26.79
C GLY A 230 12.47 6.01 -25.61
N HIS A 231 11.98 5.72 -24.40
CA HIS A 231 12.81 5.62 -23.21
C HIS A 231 12.70 4.23 -22.59
N THR A 232 13.85 3.65 -22.25
CA THR A 232 13.91 2.48 -21.39
C THR A 232 13.85 2.90 -19.92
N MET A 233 13.41 1.99 -19.06
CA MET A 233 13.19 2.26 -17.63
C MET A 233 13.90 1.20 -16.80
N LYS A 234 14.79 1.63 -15.91
CA LYS A 234 15.52 0.74 -15.02
C LYS A 234 14.76 0.59 -13.70
N LEU A 235 14.27 -0.61 -13.40
CA LEU A 235 13.58 -0.90 -12.14
C LEU A 235 14.57 -0.96 -10.99
N VAL A 236 14.38 -0.12 -9.96
CA VAL A 236 15.29 -0.05 -8.81
C VAL A 236 14.61 -0.31 -7.46
N GLU A 237 13.29 -0.19 -7.39
CA GLU A 237 12.50 -0.47 -6.19
C GLU A 237 11.09 -0.92 -6.54
N VAL A 238 10.55 -1.84 -5.73
CA VAL A 238 9.16 -2.29 -5.74
C VAL A 238 8.70 -2.35 -4.30
N GLU A 239 7.70 -1.54 -3.92
CA GLU A 239 7.05 -1.60 -2.61
C GLU A 239 8.01 -1.61 -1.40
N GLY A 240 9.10 -0.85 -1.48
CA GLY A 240 10.14 -0.72 -0.47
C GLY A 240 11.33 -1.67 -0.63
N SER A 241 11.27 -2.61 -1.57
CA SER A 241 12.33 -3.58 -1.82
C SER A 241 13.23 -3.16 -2.97
N HIS A 242 14.54 -3.10 -2.72
CA HIS A 242 15.50 -2.79 -3.78
C HIS A 242 15.81 -4.00 -4.66
N THR A 243 15.67 -3.82 -5.96
CA THR A 243 15.73 -4.89 -6.95
C THR A 243 17.14 -5.09 -7.52
N ILE A 244 17.39 -6.28 -8.06
CA ILE A 244 18.38 -6.43 -9.13
C ILE A 244 17.87 -5.61 -10.32
N GLN A 245 18.72 -4.72 -10.84
CA GLN A 245 18.29 -3.63 -11.69
C GLN A 245 18.14 -4.08 -13.15
N ASN A 246 16.96 -4.59 -13.46
CA ASN A 246 16.55 -4.92 -14.83
C ASN A 246 16.01 -3.68 -15.55
N VAL A 247 16.11 -3.70 -16.89
CA VAL A 247 15.65 -2.62 -17.76
C VAL A 247 14.41 -3.10 -18.54
N TYR A 248 13.41 -2.24 -18.66
CA TYR A 248 12.13 -2.53 -19.28
C TYR A 248 11.68 -1.39 -20.20
N ASP A 249 11.02 -1.73 -21.30
CA ASP A 249 10.33 -0.76 -22.17
C ASP A 249 8.93 -0.43 -21.63
N SER A 250 8.31 -1.39 -20.94
CA SER A 250 7.04 -1.22 -20.24
C SER A 250 6.91 -2.21 -19.10
N LEU A 251 6.07 -1.89 -18.11
CA LEU A 251 5.75 -2.79 -17.01
C LEU A 251 4.34 -2.60 -16.49
N ASP A 252 3.81 -3.65 -15.87
CA ASP A 252 2.51 -3.64 -15.23
C ASP A 252 2.61 -3.20 -13.76
N VAL A 253 1.71 -2.31 -13.35
CA VAL A 253 1.52 -1.86 -11.96
C VAL A 253 0.08 -2.20 -11.57
N HIS A 254 -0.09 -3.21 -10.71
CA HIS A 254 -1.41 -3.66 -10.27
C HIS A 254 -1.96 -2.77 -9.15
N VAL A 255 -3.27 -2.80 -8.93
CA VAL A 255 -3.95 -1.95 -7.94
C VAL A 255 -3.30 -2.10 -6.56
N GLY A 256 -2.89 -1.00 -5.94
CA GLY A 256 -2.24 -0.94 -4.64
C GLY A 256 -0.71 -1.03 -4.66
N GLN A 257 -0.11 -1.36 -5.81
CA GLN A 257 1.35 -1.50 -5.92
C GLN A 257 2.04 -0.17 -6.22
N SER A 258 3.31 -0.11 -5.81
CA SER A 258 4.23 0.99 -6.11
C SER A 258 5.55 0.46 -6.66
N VAL A 259 6.12 1.16 -7.64
CA VAL A 259 7.44 0.87 -8.21
C VAL A 259 8.23 2.16 -8.40
N SER A 260 9.55 2.10 -8.34
CA SER A 260 10.42 3.22 -8.68
C SER A 260 11.38 2.87 -9.82
N LEU A 261 11.42 3.74 -10.82
CA LEU A 261 12.16 3.56 -12.06
C LEU A 261 13.18 4.69 -12.24
N LEU A 262 14.40 4.36 -12.64
CA LEU A 262 15.36 5.35 -13.14
C LEU A 262 15.21 5.46 -14.66
N VAL A 263 15.05 6.70 -15.13
CA VAL A 263 14.91 7.03 -16.55
C VAL A 263 15.91 8.11 -16.89
N THR A 264 16.76 7.85 -17.87
CA THR A 264 17.71 8.83 -18.41
C THR A 264 17.07 9.53 -19.61
N LEU A 265 17.06 10.85 -19.62
CA LEU A 265 16.52 11.68 -20.71
C LEU A 265 17.55 11.76 -21.84
N ASP A 266 17.84 10.64 -22.49
CA ASP A 266 18.92 10.47 -23.47
C ASP A 266 18.49 10.68 -24.93
N GLN A 267 17.19 10.87 -25.16
CA GLN A 267 16.64 11.08 -26.51
C GLN A 267 16.90 12.51 -27.05
N PRO A 268 16.70 12.76 -28.38
CA PRO A 268 16.78 14.11 -28.96
C PRO A 268 15.91 15.15 -28.23
N PRO A 269 16.24 16.46 -28.31
CA PRO A 269 15.55 17.51 -27.54
C PRO A 269 14.14 17.83 -28.10
N LYS A 270 13.19 16.95 -27.80
CA LYS A 270 11.75 17.10 -28.03
C LYS A 270 10.96 16.59 -26.83
N ASP A 271 9.65 16.76 -26.84
CA ASP A 271 8.77 16.22 -25.81
C ASP A 271 8.32 14.79 -26.15
N TYR A 272 8.08 13.98 -25.12
CA TYR A 272 7.75 12.55 -25.24
C TYR A 272 6.49 12.19 -24.46
N TYR A 273 5.73 11.19 -24.94
CA TYR A 273 4.59 10.66 -24.19
C TYR A 273 5.05 9.82 -23.00
N ILE A 274 4.51 10.11 -21.81
CA ILE A 274 4.37 9.16 -20.71
C ILE A 274 2.98 8.54 -20.83
N VAL A 275 2.86 7.22 -20.71
CA VAL A 275 1.62 6.50 -20.99
C VAL A 275 1.29 5.52 -19.88
N ALA A 276 0.04 5.55 -19.43
CA ALA A 276 -0.58 4.52 -18.60
C ALA A 276 -1.83 3.97 -19.31
N SER A 277 -1.92 2.65 -19.51
CA SER A 277 -3.08 2.03 -20.17
C SER A 277 -3.59 0.79 -19.46
N THR A 278 -4.90 0.54 -19.51
CA THR A 278 -5.51 -0.61 -18.83
C THR A 278 -5.03 -1.94 -19.38
N ARG A 279 -4.93 -2.91 -18.47
CA ARG A 279 -4.55 -4.30 -18.72
C ARG A 279 -5.68 -5.24 -18.39
N PHE A 280 -5.82 -6.31 -19.16
CA PHE A 280 -6.78 -7.40 -18.92
C PHE A 280 -8.24 -6.92 -18.89
N THR A 281 -8.56 -5.92 -19.72
CA THR A 281 -9.89 -5.34 -19.86
C THR A 281 -10.39 -5.50 -21.30
N LYS A 282 -11.72 -5.54 -21.50
CA LYS A 282 -12.32 -5.64 -22.85
C LYS A 282 -12.01 -4.42 -23.72
N SER A 283 -12.00 -3.25 -23.11
CA SER A 283 -11.67 -1.97 -23.75
C SER A 283 -10.41 -1.41 -23.11
N VAL A 284 -9.54 -0.81 -23.92
CA VAL A 284 -8.30 -0.19 -23.44
C VAL A 284 -8.56 1.29 -23.18
N LEU A 285 -8.45 1.71 -21.92
CA LEU A 285 -8.38 3.12 -21.56
C LEU A 285 -6.91 3.52 -21.48
N THR A 286 -6.60 4.71 -21.98
CA THR A 286 -5.22 5.24 -22.01
C THR A 286 -5.20 6.66 -21.47
N ALA A 287 -4.28 6.92 -20.55
CA ALA A 287 -3.89 8.24 -20.09
C ALA A 287 -2.51 8.60 -20.64
N THR A 288 -2.32 9.85 -21.00
CA THR A 288 -1.02 10.39 -21.42
C THR A 288 -0.61 11.58 -20.57
N ALA A 289 0.70 11.72 -20.38
CA ALA A 289 1.34 12.91 -19.86
C ALA A 289 2.55 13.24 -20.74
N VAL A 290 3.12 14.43 -20.55
CA VAL A 290 4.27 14.91 -21.30
C VAL A 290 5.53 14.78 -20.45
N LEU A 291 6.56 14.13 -20.99
CA LEU A 291 7.93 14.28 -20.54
C LEU A 291 8.55 15.42 -21.33
N HIS A 292 8.66 16.59 -20.70
CA HIS A 292 9.18 17.81 -21.30
C HIS A 292 10.69 17.90 -21.09
N TYR A 293 11.44 17.96 -22.18
CA TYR A 293 12.87 18.26 -22.11
C TYR A 293 13.04 19.77 -21.96
N THR A 294 13.82 20.25 -21.00
CA THR A 294 13.96 21.70 -20.73
C THR A 294 14.53 22.50 -21.90
N ASN A 295 15.23 21.84 -22.83
CA ASN A 295 15.73 22.42 -24.08
C ASN A 295 14.87 22.11 -25.31
N SER A 296 13.68 21.52 -25.12
CA SER A 296 12.75 21.19 -26.20
C SER A 296 12.01 22.43 -26.70
N GLN A 297 11.94 22.53 -28.03
CA GLN A 297 11.05 23.46 -28.75
C GLN A 297 10.00 22.71 -29.58
N THR A 298 10.00 21.37 -29.49
CA THR A 298 9.15 20.51 -30.31
C THR A 298 8.16 19.78 -29.40
N PRO A 299 6.86 20.07 -29.51
CA PRO A 299 5.86 19.39 -28.70
C PRO A 299 5.81 17.91 -29.03
N VAL A 300 5.16 17.16 -28.15
CA VAL A 300 5.02 15.71 -28.29
C VAL A 300 4.32 15.39 -29.62
N SER A 301 4.86 14.40 -30.34
CA SER A 301 4.42 14.07 -31.69
C SER A 301 4.55 12.57 -31.99
N GLY A 302 3.88 12.13 -33.05
CA GLY A 302 3.82 10.73 -33.45
C GLY A 302 2.77 9.92 -32.67
N PRO A 303 2.71 8.59 -32.91
CA PRO A 303 1.76 7.72 -32.24
C PRO A 303 2.12 7.53 -30.77
N VAL A 304 1.10 7.48 -29.91
CA VAL A 304 1.24 7.01 -28.52
C VAL A 304 1.77 5.57 -28.56
N PRO A 305 2.87 5.24 -27.86
CA PRO A 305 3.45 3.91 -27.90
C PRO A 305 2.40 2.86 -27.49
N ALA A 306 2.31 1.76 -28.22
CA ALA A 306 1.39 0.66 -27.88
C ALA A 306 1.85 -0.06 -26.60
N GLY A 307 0.89 -0.50 -25.80
CA GLY A 307 1.14 -1.34 -24.63
C GLY A 307 0.58 -2.74 -24.85
N PRO A 308 1.06 -3.74 -24.10
CA PRO A 308 0.45 -5.06 -24.13
C PRO A 308 -0.92 -5.00 -23.43
N ILE A 309 -1.90 -5.77 -23.90
CA ILE A 309 -3.33 -5.63 -23.57
C ILE A 309 -3.80 -6.78 -22.67
N ASP A 310 -3.75 -8.01 -23.19
CA ASP A 310 -4.33 -9.22 -22.60
C ASP A 310 -3.30 -10.33 -22.34
N GLN A 311 -2.01 -10.08 -22.60
CA GLN A 311 -0.95 -11.08 -22.49
C GLN A 311 -0.62 -11.40 -21.01
N ILE A 312 -1.44 -12.25 -20.39
CA ILE A 312 -1.28 -12.73 -19.00
C ILE A 312 0.08 -13.41 -18.79
N ASP A 313 0.46 -14.32 -19.69
CA ASP A 313 1.73 -15.04 -19.58
C ASP A 313 2.94 -14.11 -19.61
N TRP A 314 2.88 -13.04 -20.40
CA TRP A 314 3.93 -12.01 -20.43
C TRP A 314 4.03 -11.29 -19.08
N SER A 315 2.89 -10.89 -18.51
CA SER A 315 2.84 -10.18 -17.22
C SER A 315 3.33 -11.07 -16.08
N MET A 316 2.92 -12.34 -16.06
CA MET A 316 3.38 -13.31 -15.08
C MET A 316 4.89 -13.58 -15.21
N LYS A 317 5.41 -13.67 -16.44
CA LYS A 317 6.87 -13.77 -16.69
C LYS A 317 7.59 -12.51 -16.20
N GLN A 318 7.06 -11.31 -16.49
CA GLN A 318 7.62 -10.06 -15.98
C GLN A 318 7.69 -10.05 -14.45
N ALA A 319 6.61 -10.41 -13.76
CA ALA A 319 6.60 -10.47 -12.29
C ALA A 319 7.69 -11.41 -11.72
N ARG A 320 8.01 -12.53 -12.41
CA ARG A 320 9.10 -13.44 -12.03
C ARG A 320 10.50 -12.88 -12.25
N THR A 321 10.65 -11.87 -13.13
CA THR A 321 11.94 -11.19 -13.34
C THR A 321 12.31 -10.23 -12.22
N TYR A 322 11.38 -9.91 -11.32
CA TYR A 322 11.64 -9.03 -10.19
C TYR A 322 12.37 -9.80 -9.08
N ARG A 323 13.67 -9.56 -8.97
CA ARG A 323 14.58 -10.22 -8.03
C ARG A 323 15.13 -9.23 -7.02
N TRP A 324 15.33 -9.67 -5.79
CA TRP A 324 15.79 -8.84 -4.68
C TRP A 324 17.31 -8.69 -4.71
N ASN A 325 17.80 -7.46 -4.53
CA ASN A 325 19.24 -7.26 -4.39
C ASN A 325 19.69 -7.64 -2.98
N LEU A 326 20.09 -8.89 -2.79
CA LEU A 326 20.41 -9.47 -1.48
C LEU A 326 21.57 -8.77 -0.73
N THR A 327 22.41 -8.00 -1.43
CA THR A 327 23.56 -7.30 -0.81
C THR A 327 23.23 -5.87 -0.38
N ALA A 328 22.09 -5.32 -0.79
CA ALA A 328 21.70 -3.97 -0.41
C ALA A 328 21.35 -3.89 1.10
N ASN A 329 21.82 -2.84 1.77
CA ASN A 329 21.66 -2.64 3.22
C ASN A 329 20.80 -1.41 3.57
N ALA A 330 19.88 -1.03 2.67
CA ALA A 330 19.16 0.24 2.64
C ALA A 330 18.37 0.58 3.93
N ALA A 331 19.08 1.20 4.89
CA ALA A 331 18.69 1.54 6.27
C ALA A 331 18.46 0.37 7.24
N ARG A 332 18.75 -0.86 6.81
CA ARG A 332 18.80 -2.00 7.71
C ARG A 332 20.24 -2.13 8.26
N PRO A 333 20.43 -2.68 9.47
CA PRO A 333 21.77 -3.06 9.91
C PRO A 333 22.32 -4.23 9.08
N ASN A 334 21.42 -5.14 8.70
CA ASN A 334 21.72 -6.35 7.96
C ASN A 334 21.23 -6.24 6.51
N PRO A 335 22.02 -6.71 5.52
CA PRO A 335 21.60 -6.78 4.13
C PRO A 335 20.23 -7.44 3.94
N GLN A 336 19.54 -7.07 2.86
CA GLN A 336 18.24 -7.64 2.48
C GLN A 336 18.27 -9.19 2.48
N GLY A 337 19.37 -9.81 2.04
CA GLY A 337 19.54 -11.26 2.00
C GLY A 337 19.96 -11.95 3.29
N SER A 338 20.10 -11.23 4.42
CA SER A 338 20.45 -11.86 5.70
C SER A 338 19.32 -12.72 6.28
N PHE A 339 18.08 -12.50 5.84
CA PHE A 339 16.95 -13.33 6.23
C PHE A 339 16.69 -14.40 5.16
N HIS A 340 17.18 -15.61 5.40
CA HIS A 340 17.04 -16.75 4.48
C HIS A 340 15.65 -17.39 4.56
N TYR A 341 14.62 -16.64 4.15
CA TYR A 341 13.22 -17.03 4.23
C TYR A 341 12.93 -18.42 3.64
N GLY A 342 13.61 -18.80 2.54
CA GLY A 342 13.43 -20.09 1.88
C GLY A 342 13.94 -21.31 2.64
N LYS A 343 14.76 -21.11 3.68
CA LYS A 343 15.27 -22.19 4.55
C LYS A 343 14.38 -22.41 5.77
N ILE A 344 13.41 -21.53 6.02
CA ILE A 344 12.52 -21.61 7.17
C ILE A 344 11.31 -22.46 6.79
N THR A 345 11.05 -23.53 7.54
CA THR A 345 9.88 -24.37 7.30
C THR A 345 8.61 -23.63 7.76
N PRO A 346 7.61 -23.42 6.89
CA PRO A 346 6.34 -22.83 7.31
C PRO A 346 5.65 -23.68 8.36
N THR A 347 5.18 -23.03 9.42
CA THR A 347 4.40 -23.63 10.52
C THR A 347 3.04 -24.16 10.03
N ARG A 348 2.46 -23.51 9.02
CA ARG A 348 1.23 -23.93 8.34
C ARG A 348 1.10 -23.28 6.97
N THR A 349 0.25 -23.88 6.14
CA THR A 349 -0.20 -23.33 4.86
C THR A 349 -1.66 -22.90 4.96
N ILE A 350 -1.94 -21.71 4.47
CA ILE A 350 -3.28 -21.14 4.34
C ILE A 350 -3.57 -20.99 2.86
N VAL A 351 -4.65 -21.58 2.35
CA VAL A 351 -5.12 -21.40 0.98
C VAL A 351 -6.40 -20.55 1.02
N LEU A 352 -6.39 -19.42 0.33
CA LEU A 352 -7.45 -18.41 0.31
C LEU A 352 -8.02 -18.32 -1.10
N ALA A 353 -9.18 -18.94 -1.32
CA ALA A 353 -9.90 -18.89 -2.58
C ALA A 353 -10.86 -17.69 -2.62
N ASN A 354 -10.75 -16.85 -3.65
CA ASN A 354 -11.72 -15.80 -3.90
C ASN A 354 -12.96 -16.33 -4.64
N SER A 355 -14.09 -15.68 -4.40
CA SER A 355 -15.36 -15.94 -5.10
C SER A 355 -16.23 -14.69 -5.12
N ALA A 356 -17.19 -14.66 -6.05
CA ALA A 356 -18.15 -13.57 -6.23
C ALA A 356 -19.61 -14.07 -6.04
N PRO A 357 -20.00 -14.57 -4.84
CA PRO A 357 -21.31 -15.15 -4.62
C PRO A 357 -22.44 -14.12 -4.60
N LEU A 358 -23.66 -14.57 -4.87
CA LEU A 358 -24.89 -13.88 -4.47
C LEU A 358 -25.29 -14.33 -3.07
N ILE A 359 -25.39 -13.39 -2.12
CA ILE A 359 -25.88 -13.66 -0.77
C ILE A 359 -27.12 -12.81 -0.55
N ASN A 360 -28.26 -13.46 -0.27
CA ASN A 360 -29.57 -12.81 -0.13
C ASN A 360 -29.92 -11.91 -1.33
N GLY A 361 -29.64 -12.40 -2.55
CA GLY A 361 -29.93 -11.68 -3.79
C GLY A 361 -29.02 -10.49 -4.12
N LYS A 362 -27.98 -10.22 -3.31
CA LYS A 362 -27.02 -9.14 -3.54
C LYS A 362 -25.64 -9.69 -3.93
N GLN A 363 -24.97 -9.04 -4.88
CA GLN A 363 -23.57 -9.33 -5.18
C GLN A 363 -22.70 -9.12 -3.93
N ARG A 364 -21.88 -10.12 -3.64
CA ARG A 364 -20.86 -10.10 -2.59
C ARG A 364 -19.56 -10.66 -3.14
N TYR A 365 -18.47 -10.41 -2.41
CA TYR A 365 -17.22 -11.13 -2.62
C TYR A 365 -16.81 -11.79 -1.33
N ALA A 366 -16.24 -12.99 -1.46
CA ALA A 366 -15.96 -13.85 -0.34
C ALA A 366 -14.59 -14.51 -0.47
N VAL A 367 -14.01 -14.81 0.70
CA VAL A 367 -12.75 -15.52 0.86
C VAL A 367 -13.07 -16.80 1.63
N ASN A 368 -12.82 -17.96 1.03
CA ASN A 368 -13.17 -19.26 1.64
C ASN A 368 -14.62 -19.28 2.19
N LYS A 369 -15.58 -18.86 1.35
CA LYS A 369 -17.03 -18.69 1.63
C LYS A 369 -17.42 -17.52 2.54
N VAL A 370 -16.48 -16.84 3.19
CA VAL A 370 -16.83 -15.73 4.08
C VAL A 370 -16.78 -14.41 3.33
N SER A 371 -17.93 -13.73 3.25
CA SER A 371 -18.02 -12.34 2.82
C SER A 371 -18.03 -11.44 4.04
N TYR A 372 -16.99 -10.63 4.20
CA TYR A 372 -16.79 -9.81 5.38
C TYR A 372 -17.78 -8.65 5.48
N ILE A 373 -18.23 -8.38 6.71
CA ILE A 373 -19.04 -7.20 7.05
C ILE A 373 -18.34 -6.39 8.12
N ASN A 374 -18.34 -5.06 7.98
CA ASN A 374 -17.79 -4.17 9.00
C ASN A 374 -18.69 -4.19 10.25
N ALA A 375 -18.07 -4.30 11.42
CA ALA A 375 -18.74 -4.05 12.70
C ALA A 375 -18.80 -2.54 12.99
N ASP A 376 -19.71 -2.13 13.87
CA ASP A 376 -19.81 -0.76 14.40
C ASP A 376 -18.69 -0.43 15.41
N THR A 377 -18.08 -1.47 15.97
CA THR A 377 -17.00 -1.43 16.94
C THR A 377 -15.75 -1.99 16.28
N PRO A 378 -14.63 -1.24 16.20
CA PRO A 378 -13.38 -1.74 15.68
C PRO A 378 -12.93 -3.02 16.41
N LEU A 379 -12.50 -4.00 15.64
CA LEU A 379 -12.10 -5.33 16.15
C LEU A 379 -10.96 -5.20 17.15
N LYS A 380 -10.02 -4.27 16.91
CA LYS A 380 -8.92 -4.00 17.82
C LYS A 380 -9.38 -3.50 19.18
N LEU A 381 -10.37 -2.59 19.22
CA LEU A 381 -10.97 -2.12 20.48
C LEU A 381 -11.74 -3.23 21.17
N ALA A 382 -12.50 -4.02 20.41
CA ALA A 382 -13.25 -5.15 20.96
C ALA A 382 -12.32 -6.22 21.56
N ASP A 383 -11.21 -6.53 20.90
CA ASP A 383 -10.17 -7.44 21.40
C ASP A 383 -9.49 -6.90 22.66
N TYR A 384 -9.13 -5.62 22.68
CA TYR A 384 -8.48 -4.98 23.83
C TYR A 384 -9.37 -4.94 25.08
N PHE A 385 -10.63 -4.54 24.92
CA PHE A 385 -11.59 -4.41 26.02
C PHE A 385 -12.40 -5.68 26.30
N ASN A 386 -12.09 -6.80 25.63
CA ASN A 386 -12.82 -8.08 25.71
C ASN A 386 -14.34 -7.92 25.51
N ILE A 387 -14.74 -7.18 24.48
CA ILE A 387 -16.15 -6.92 24.16
C ILE A 387 -16.72 -8.09 23.34
N PRO A 388 -17.73 -8.83 23.84
CA PRO A 388 -18.27 -9.99 23.14
C PRO A 388 -19.17 -9.62 21.96
N GLY A 389 -19.24 -10.52 20.98
CA GLY A 389 -20.19 -10.43 19.86
C GLY A 389 -19.92 -9.27 18.91
N VAL A 390 -18.64 -8.91 18.69
CA VAL A 390 -18.21 -7.95 17.67
C VAL A 390 -17.66 -8.67 16.43
N PHE A 391 -16.84 -9.69 16.64
CA PHE A 391 -16.26 -10.51 15.59
C PHE A 391 -16.35 -12.00 15.91
N SER A 392 -16.18 -12.81 14.88
CA SER A 392 -16.18 -14.26 14.99
C SER A 392 -14.78 -14.79 14.70
N MET A 393 -14.10 -15.23 15.76
CA MET A 393 -12.87 -16.00 15.66
C MET A 393 -13.12 -17.30 14.88
N ASN A 394 -12.22 -17.64 13.95
CA ASN A 394 -12.25 -18.89 13.17
C ASN A 394 -13.47 -19.08 12.26
N SER A 395 -14.29 -18.05 12.03
CA SER A 395 -15.38 -18.12 11.06
C SER A 395 -14.86 -18.36 9.63
N ILE A 396 -13.69 -17.80 9.31
CA ILE A 396 -12.95 -18.10 8.09
C ILE A 396 -11.96 -19.25 8.34
N GLN A 397 -12.00 -20.24 7.45
CA GLN A 397 -11.09 -21.40 7.50
C GLN A 397 -9.82 -21.13 6.71
N GLY A 398 -8.72 -21.75 7.13
CA GLY A 398 -7.43 -21.62 6.45
C GLY A 398 -7.32 -22.37 5.12
N ILE A 399 -8.31 -23.20 4.76
CA ILE A 399 -8.36 -23.95 3.51
C ILE A 399 -9.78 -23.79 2.94
N PRO A 400 -9.95 -23.67 1.61
CA PRO A 400 -11.27 -23.62 1.00
C PRO A 400 -12.07 -24.87 1.35
N SER A 401 -13.38 -24.70 1.53
CA SER A 401 -14.30 -25.80 1.80
C SER A 401 -15.58 -25.61 0.98
N ASP A 402 -16.27 -26.70 0.71
CA ASP A 402 -17.53 -26.70 -0.05
C ASP A 402 -18.68 -26.08 0.74
N GLY A 403 -19.72 -25.63 0.03
CA GLY A 403 -20.94 -25.09 0.61
C GLY A 403 -21.20 -23.62 0.30
N PRO A 404 -22.35 -23.07 0.74
CA PRO A 404 -22.75 -21.71 0.42
C PRO A 404 -21.90 -20.67 1.14
N ALA A 405 -21.70 -19.53 0.48
CA ALA A 405 -21.08 -18.36 1.09
C ALA A 405 -22.01 -17.68 2.11
N PHE A 406 -21.43 -17.07 3.14
CA PHE A 406 -22.17 -16.41 4.22
C PHE A 406 -21.46 -15.13 4.69
N LEU A 407 -22.20 -14.28 5.41
CA LEU A 407 -21.68 -13.03 5.97
C LEU A 407 -21.11 -13.26 7.37
N ALA A 408 -19.92 -12.72 7.65
CA ALA A 408 -19.37 -12.69 9.00
C ALA A 408 -18.32 -11.58 9.17
N THR A 409 -18.20 -11.05 10.39
CA THR A 409 -17.06 -10.21 10.78
C THR A 409 -15.89 -11.13 11.16
N SER A 410 -15.16 -11.63 10.17
CA SER A 410 -14.20 -12.72 10.34
C SER A 410 -12.83 -12.28 10.82
N VAL A 411 -12.33 -12.99 11.84
CA VAL A 411 -10.98 -12.88 12.35
C VAL A 411 -10.32 -14.26 12.39
N MET A 412 -9.14 -14.36 11.80
CA MET A 412 -8.32 -15.56 11.81
C MET A 412 -7.19 -15.41 12.84
N PRO A 413 -7.07 -16.32 13.83
CA PRO A 413 -5.97 -16.29 14.78
C PRO A 413 -4.66 -16.70 14.12
N ALA A 414 -3.59 -16.03 14.56
CA ALA A 414 -2.23 -16.44 14.30
C ALA A 414 -1.34 -16.13 15.51
N SER A 415 -0.28 -16.90 15.69
CA SER A 415 0.65 -16.68 16.79
C SER A 415 1.72 -15.68 16.37
N LEU A 416 2.13 -14.82 17.30
CA LEU A 416 3.33 -14.00 17.11
C LEU A 416 4.53 -14.92 16.84
N HIS A 417 5.32 -14.58 15.83
CA HIS A 417 6.46 -15.31 15.28
C HIS A 417 6.16 -16.58 14.48
N ASP A 418 4.88 -16.86 14.16
CA ASP A 418 4.59 -17.89 13.15
C ASP A 418 5.19 -17.47 11.79
N PHE A 419 5.84 -18.42 11.12
CA PHE A 419 6.21 -18.30 9.71
C PHE A 419 5.19 -19.09 8.89
N ILE A 420 4.39 -18.42 8.07
CA ILE A 420 3.26 -19.05 7.36
C ILE A 420 3.42 -18.97 5.85
N GLU A 421 2.88 -19.97 5.16
CA GLU A 421 2.63 -19.89 3.73
C GLU A 421 1.17 -19.48 3.51
N VAL A 422 0.95 -18.51 2.65
CA VAL A 422 -0.38 -18.15 2.16
C VAL A 422 -0.42 -18.35 0.65
N VAL A 423 -1.48 -18.97 0.16
CA VAL A 423 -1.72 -19.19 -1.25
C VAL A 423 -3.03 -18.51 -1.59
N PHE A 424 -3.00 -17.50 -2.45
CA PHE A 424 -4.22 -16.98 -3.04
C PHE A 424 -4.58 -17.82 -4.26
N GLN A 425 -5.78 -18.39 -4.24
CA GLN A 425 -6.34 -19.17 -5.33
C GLN A 425 -7.42 -18.35 -6.06
N ASN A 426 -7.18 -18.04 -7.33
CA ASN A 426 -8.12 -17.31 -8.17
C ASN A 426 -8.74 -18.24 -9.22
N ASN A 427 -9.96 -18.66 -8.94
CA ASN A 427 -10.77 -19.49 -9.85
C ASN A 427 -11.64 -18.64 -10.79
N GLU A 428 -11.54 -17.32 -10.69
CA GLU A 428 -12.29 -16.39 -11.52
C GLU A 428 -11.46 -15.96 -12.74
N ASN A 429 -12.14 -15.44 -13.75
CA ASN A 429 -11.53 -14.94 -14.98
C ASN A 429 -11.08 -13.47 -14.90
N THR A 430 -11.04 -12.89 -13.69
CA THR A 430 -10.66 -11.50 -13.44
C THR A 430 -9.40 -11.42 -12.60
N MET A 431 -8.58 -10.38 -12.81
CA MET A 431 -7.42 -10.09 -11.97
C MET A 431 -7.85 -9.91 -10.51
N GLN A 432 -7.05 -10.43 -9.59
CA GLN A 432 -7.10 -10.07 -8.18
C GLN A 432 -5.86 -9.28 -7.79
N SER A 433 -6.00 -8.45 -6.78
CA SER A 433 -4.90 -7.83 -6.05
C SER A 433 -5.20 -7.92 -4.57
N TRP A 434 -4.25 -8.39 -3.78
CA TRP A 434 -4.36 -8.64 -2.35
C TRP A 434 -3.30 -7.86 -1.59
N HIS A 435 -3.71 -7.29 -0.46
CA HIS A 435 -2.87 -6.49 0.42
C HIS A 435 -2.96 -7.00 1.86
N LEU A 436 -1.84 -6.98 2.57
CA LEU A 436 -1.78 -7.27 4.00
C LEU A 436 -1.22 -6.06 4.75
N ASP A 437 -2.04 -5.47 5.61
CA ASP A 437 -1.58 -4.38 6.48
C ASP A 437 -0.52 -4.88 7.46
N GLY A 438 0.42 -3.99 7.80
CA GLY A 438 1.40 -4.22 8.86
C GLY A 438 2.56 -5.15 8.53
N TYR A 439 2.57 -5.75 7.34
CA TYR A 439 3.56 -6.76 6.94
C TYR A 439 4.10 -6.53 5.54
N ASP A 440 5.35 -6.97 5.35
CA ASP A 440 5.79 -7.42 4.03
C ASP A 440 5.75 -8.95 3.99
N PHE A 441 5.69 -9.50 2.79
CA PHE A 441 5.75 -10.93 2.50
C PHE A 441 6.58 -11.21 1.25
N TRP A 442 7.15 -12.41 1.18
CA TRP A 442 7.90 -12.88 0.01
C TRP A 442 6.94 -13.52 -0.99
N VAL A 443 6.81 -12.98 -2.20
CA VAL A 443 5.99 -13.62 -3.24
C VAL A 443 6.81 -14.70 -3.94
N VAL A 444 6.70 -15.93 -3.45
CA VAL A 444 7.58 -17.03 -3.84
C VAL A 444 7.17 -17.73 -5.13
N GLY A 445 5.89 -17.66 -5.54
CA GLY A 445 5.45 -18.39 -6.73
C GLY A 445 4.19 -17.83 -7.38
N TYR A 446 4.11 -18.05 -8.69
CA TYR A 446 2.93 -17.81 -9.52
C TYR A 446 2.74 -19.04 -10.40
N GLY A 447 1.49 -19.47 -10.62
CA GLY A 447 1.20 -20.54 -11.57
C GLY A 447 -0.24 -20.51 -12.03
N SER A 448 -0.49 -21.14 -13.17
CA SER A 448 -1.84 -21.33 -13.71
C SER A 448 -2.55 -22.50 -13.02
N GLY A 449 -3.89 -22.48 -13.10
CA GLY A 449 -4.75 -23.54 -12.59
C GLY A 449 -4.90 -23.53 -11.07
N GLN A 450 -5.13 -24.73 -10.51
CA GLN A 450 -5.22 -24.93 -9.06
C GLN A 450 -3.83 -25.10 -8.47
N TRP A 451 -3.57 -24.43 -7.36
CA TRP A 451 -2.39 -24.70 -6.57
C TRP A 451 -2.45 -26.10 -5.97
N THR A 452 -1.32 -26.81 -5.99
CA THR A 452 -1.15 -28.11 -5.31
C THR A 452 0.13 -28.08 -4.50
N GLN A 453 0.34 -29.08 -3.64
CA GLN A 453 1.60 -29.15 -2.88
C GLN A 453 2.84 -29.26 -3.78
N ALA A 454 2.72 -29.89 -4.95
CA ALA A 454 3.80 -30.00 -5.95
C ALA A 454 4.16 -28.65 -6.58
N SER A 455 3.26 -27.65 -6.54
CA SER A 455 3.54 -26.30 -7.03
C SER A 455 4.74 -25.63 -6.36
N ARG A 456 5.13 -26.09 -5.16
CA ARG A 456 6.32 -25.60 -4.44
C ARG A 456 7.63 -25.85 -5.17
N GLU A 457 7.68 -26.81 -6.09
CA GLU A 457 8.86 -27.05 -6.95
C GLU A 457 9.21 -25.85 -7.83
N SER A 458 8.23 -24.97 -8.10
CA SER A 458 8.41 -23.75 -8.89
C SER A 458 8.74 -22.50 -8.06
N TYR A 459 8.83 -22.63 -6.74
CA TYR A 459 9.03 -21.48 -5.87
C TYR A 459 10.43 -20.89 -5.99
N ASN A 460 10.50 -19.57 -6.00
CA ASN A 460 11.72 -18.83 -5.77
C ASN A 460 11.97 -18.66 -4.27
N LEU A 461 12.84 -19.51 -3.72
CA LEU A 461 13.20 -19.52 -2.30
C LEU A 461 14.51 -18.78 -1.97
N ASP A 462 15.12 -18.15 -2.97
CA ASP A 462 16.44 -17.54 -2.83
C ASP A 462 16.40 -16.01 -2.65
N ASP A 463 15.72 -15.31 -3.56
CA ASP A 463 15.85 -13.84 -3.71
C ASP A 463 14.55 -13.16 -4.21
N THR A 464 13.38 -13.70 -3.90
CA THR A 464 12.14 -13.01 -4.25
C THR A 464 11.99 -11.73 -3.42
N LEU A 465 11.30 -10.74 -3.97
CA LEU A 465 11.08 -9.47 -3.29
C LEU A 465 10.15 -9.62 -2.09
N THR A 466 10.43 -8.86 -1.03
CA THR A 466 9.40 -8.52 -0.04
C THR A 466 8.42 -7.50 -0.63
N ARG A 467 7.13 -7.70 -0.42
CA ARG A 467 6.05 -6.85 -0.95
C ARG A 467 4.94 -6.74 0.09
N HIS A 468 4.05 -5.77 -0.05
CA HIS A 468 2.82 -5.70 0.76
C HIS A 468 1.56 -5.90 -0.09
N THR A 469 1.68 -5.94 -1.42
CA THR A 469 0.59 -6.22 -2.35
C THR A 469 0.97 -7.29 -3.38
N ALA A 470 0.12 -8.30 -3.58
CA ALA A 470 0.31 -9.37 -4.56
C ALA A 470 -0.86 -9.44 -5.53
N GLN A 471 -0.53 -9.50 -6.84
CA GLN A 471 -1.50 -9.80 -7.87
C GLN A 471 -1.75 -11.31 -7.97
N VAL A 472 -2.96 -11.71 -8.37
CA VAL A 472 -3.30 -13.09 -8.73
C VAL A 472 -4.00 -13.06 -10.08
N TYR A 473 -3.40 -13.74 -11.06
CA TYR A 473 -3.90 -13.75 -12.43
C TYR A 473 -5.21 -14.55 -12.55
N PRO A 474 -6.02 -14.35 -13.62
CA PRO A 474 -7.17 -15.18 -13.92
C PRO A 474 -6.84 -16.68 -13.92
N ASN A 475 -7.72 -17.51 -13.34
CA ASN A 475 -7.58 -18.97 -13.32
C ASN A 475 -6.19 -19.46 -12.88
N SER A 476 -5.64 -18.85 -11.84
CA SER A 476 -4.25 -18.99 -11.41
C SER A 476 -4.13 -18.91 -9.89
N TRP A 477 -2.92 -19.10 -9.38
CA TRP A 477 -2.58 -18.94 -7.97
C TRP A 477 -1.33 -18.09 -7.78
N THR A 478 -1.18 -17.55 -6.58
CA THR A 478 0.03 -16.84 -6.14
C THR A 478 0.33 -17.22 -4.70
N ALA A 479 1.56 -17.64 -4.45
CA ALA A 479 2.01 -18.11 -3.14
C ALA A 479 2.99 -17.13 -2.52
N LEU A 480 2.85 -16.95 -1.21
CA LEU A 480 3.68 -16.04 -0.43
C LEU A 480 4.05 -16.62 0.92
N LEU A 481 5.21 -16.22 1.43
CA LEU A 481 5.69 -16.54 2.77
C LEU A 481 5.65 -15.28 3.63
N VAL A 482 5.15 -15.40 4.86
CA VAL A 482 4.99 -14.28 5.80
C VAL A 482 5.61 -14.64 7.13
N SER A 483 6.43 -13.74 7.68
CA SER A 483 6.85 -13.80 9.07
C SER A 483 5.94 -12.92 9.91
N LEU A 484 5.19 -13.52 10.83
CA LEU A 484 4.22 -12.81 11.67
C LEU A 484 4.90 -12.20 12.90
N ASP A 485 5.79 -11.23 12.70
CA ASP A 485 6.59 -10.57 13.75
C ASP A 485 5.96 -9.30 14.35
N ASN A 486 4.81 -8.86 13.83
CA ASN A 486 4.14 -7.62 14.24
C ASN A 486 2.82 -7.90 14.99
N GLN A 487 2.82 -7.90 16.32
CA GLN A 487 1.60 -8.16 17.09
C GLN A 487 0.53 -7.10 16.80
N GLY A 488 -0.72 -7.53 16.59
CA GLY A 488 -1.83 -6.62 16.33
C GLY A 488 -3.03 -7.25 15.63
N MET A 489 -3.92 -6.37 15.18
CA MET A 489 -5.09 -6.72 14.35
C MET A 489 -4.82 -6.16 12.96
N TRP A 490 -4.65 -7.03 11.96
CA TRP A 490 -4.16 -6.64 10.63
C TRP A 490 -5.12 -7.07 9.53
N ASN A 491 -5.47 -6.17 8.62
CA ASN A 491 -6.41 -6.48 7.56
C ASN A 491 -5.72 -7.21 6.40
N MET A 492 -6.27 -8.36 6.03
CA MET A 492 -5.97 -9.03 4.76
C MET A 492 -7.12 -8.75 3.80
N ARG A 493 -6.89 -7.96 2.75
CA ARG A 493 -7.96 -7.44 1.89
C ARG A 493 -7.61 -7.49 0.41
N SER A 494 -8.64 -7.47 -0.43
CA SER A 494 -8.44 -7.07 -1.80
C SER A 494 -8.01 -5.60 -1.88
N ALA A 495 -7.05 -5.27 -2.74
CA ALA A 495 -6.77 -3.88 -3.11
C ALA A 495 -7.78 -3.34 -4.15
N ILE A 496 -8.56 -4.24 -4.78
CA ILE A 496 -9.69 -3.87 -5.65
C ILE A 496 -10.85 -3.41 -4.76
N TRP A 497 -11.20 -2.15 -4.86
CA TRP A 497 -12.02 -1.46 -3.88
C TRP A 497 -13.44 -2.01 -3.77
N GLU A 498 -14.08 -2.28 -4.91
CA GLU A 498 -15.40 -2.91 -4.95
C GLU A 498 -15.41 -4.26 -4.21
N ARG A 499 -14.38 -5.08 -4.47
CA ARG A 499 -14.24 -6.40 -3.86
C ARG A 499 -14.06 -6.28 -2.34
N GLN A 500 -13.18 -5.38 -1.90
CA GLN A 500 -13.01 -5.07 -0.48
C GLN A 500 -14.34 -4.59 0.15
N TYR A 501 -14.99 -3.59 -0.45
CA TYR A 501 -16.22 -2.96 0.03
C TYR A 501 -17.36 -3.99 0.20
N LEU A 502 -17.48 -4.92 -0.75
CA LEU A 502 -18.48 -5.97 -0.76
C LEU A 502 -18.03 -7.29 -0.10
N GLY A 503 -16.90 -7.30 0.62
CA GLY A 503 -16.58 -8.32 1.63
C GLY A 503 -15.36 -9.21 1.36
N GLN A 504 -14.56 -8.96 0.32
CA GLN A 504 -13.31 -9.70 0.06
C GLN A 504 -12.17 -9.21 0.96
N GLN A 505 -12.30 -9.48 2.25
CA GLN A 505 -11.32 -9.17 3.27
C GLN A 505 -11.58 -10.01 4.53
N PHE A 506 -10.63 -10.02 5.44
CA PHE A 506 -10.77 -10.50 6.82
C PHE A 506 -9.65 -9.89 7.66
N TYR A 507 -9.59 -10.19 8.95
CA TYR A 507 -8.49 -9.74 9.80
C TYR A 507 -7.68 -10.91 10.36
N LEU A 508 -6.36 -10.75 10.39
CA LEU A 508 -5.45 -11.59 11.15
C LEU A 508 -5.29 -10.99 12.54
N ARG A 509 -5.54 -11.80 13.57
CA ARG A 509 -5.20 -11.47 14.95
C ARG A 509 -3.88 -12.15 15.29
N VAL A 510 -2.78 -11.42 15.13
CA VAL A 510 -1.44 -11.89 15.47
C VAL A 510 -1.17 -11.56 16.92
N TYR A 511 -1.00 -12.59 17.75
CA TYR A 511 -1.12 -12.42 19.19
C TYR A 511 -0.11 -13.24 19.98
N ASN A 512 0.31 -12.67 21.11
CA ASN A 512 0.98 -13.36 22.21
C ASN A 512 0.27 -12.99 23.52
N PRO A 513 0.00 -13.94 24.43
CA PRO A 513 -0.64 -13.64 25.73
C PRO A 513 0.19 -12.70 26.62
N ILE A 514 1.51 -12.62 26.41
CA ILE A 514 2.40 -11.73 27.16
C ILE A 514 2.25 -10.31 26.63
N ARG A 515 1.66 -9.42 27.45
CA ARG A 515 1.61 -7.99 27.19
C ARG A 515 3.00 -7.38 27.39
N SER A 516 3.56 -6.81 26.34
CA SER A 516 4.88 -6.17 26.36
C SER A 516 4.97 -5.12 25.26
N LEU A 517 5.58 -3.96 25.58
CA LEU A 517 5.94 -2.92 24.61
C LEU A 517 6.97 -3.41 23.57
N ALA A 518 7.61 -4.56 23.83
CA ALA A 518 8.41 -5.24 22.82
C ALA A 518 7.56 -5.76 21.66
N ASN A 519 6.30 -6.15 21.91
CA ASN A 519 5.41 -6.78 20.94
C ASN A 519 4.43 -5.77 20.32
N GLU A 520 3.76 -4.97 21.15
CA GLU A 520 2.78 -3.97 20.71
C GLU A 520 2.78 -2.76 21.67
N TYR A 521 2.58 -1.56 21.15
CA TYR A 521 2.41 -0.36 21.95
C TYR A 521 1.06 -0.32 22.67
N ASP A 522 1.02 0.43 23.76
CA ASP A 522 -0.21 0.70 24.48
C ASP A 522 -1.24 1.41 23.60
N ILE A 523 -2.50 1.23 23.96
CA ILE A 523 -3.62 1.96 23.36
C ILE A 523 -3.35 3.48 23.43
N PRO A 524 -3.52 4.24 22.33
CA PRO A 524 -3.24 5.67 22.33
C PRO A 524 -4.13 6.45 23.28
N ALA A 525 -3.58 7.44 23.98
CA ALA A 525 -4.35 8.32 24.87
C ALA A 525 -5.45 9.11 24.15
N ASN A 526 -5.33 9.33 22.84
CA ASN A 526 -6.30 10.01 22.00
C ASN A 526 -7.18 9.05 21.17
N VAL A 527 -7.25 7.77 21.56
CA VAL A 527 -8.06 6.77 20.85
C VAL A 527 -9.53 7.22 20.79
N LEU A 528 -10.14 7.09 19.62
CA LEU A 528 -11.57 7.31 19.44
C LEU A 528 -12.33 6.03 19.82
N LEU A 529 -13.42 6.18 20.56
CA LEU A 529 -14.28 5.08 20.98
C LEU A 529 -15.65 5.19 20.30
N CYS A 530 -16.14 4.07 19.76
CA CYS A 530 -17.40 3.99 19.01
C CYS A 530 -18.01 2.58 19.16
N GLY A 531 -19.27 2.43 18.73
CA GLY A 531 -20.02 1.19 18.90
C GLY A 531 -20.10 0.78 20.38
N LYS A 532 -19.87 -0.50 20.66
CA LYS A 532 -19.87 -1.08 22.02
C LYS A 532 -18.67 -0.64 22.89
N ALA A 533 -17.68 0.05 22.32
CA ALA A 533 -16.53 0.57 23.08
C ALA A 533 -16.78 1.95 23.72
N VAL A 534 -17.92 2.61 23.42
CA VAL A 534 -18.29 3.89 24.05
C VAL A 534 -18.37 3.73 25.57
N GLY A 535 -17.75 4.67 26.30
CA GLY A 535 -17.72 4.68 27.77
C GLY A 535 -16.67 3.75 28.40
N ARG A 536 -15.88 3.03 27.60
CA ARG A 536 -14.70 2.32 28.10
C ARG A 536 -13.56 3.30 28.39
N HIS A 537 -12.68 2.93 29.31
CA HIS A 537 -11.49 3.70 29.65
C HIS A 537 -10.26 2.81 29.45
N PRO A 538 -9.29 3.25 28.64
CA PRO A 538 -7.99 2.61 28.45
C PRO A 538 -7.26 2.23 29.74
#